data_AF-A0A5E4DET5-F1
#
_entry.id   AF-A0A5E4DET5-F1
#
_cell.length_a   1.000
_cell.length_b   1.000
_cell.length_c   1.000
_cell.angle_alpha   90.00
_cell.angle_beta   90.00
_cell.angle_gamma   90.00
#
_symmetry.space_group_name_H-M   'P 1'
#
loop_
_entity.id
_entity.type
_entity.pdbx_description
1 polymer ?
#
loop_
_entity_poly.entity_id
_entity_poly.type
_entity_poly.pdbx_seq_one_letter_code
_entity_poly.pdbx_strand_id
1 'polypeptide(L)' 'MATFVSELEAAKKNLSEALGDNVKQYWANLKLWFKQKISKEEFDLEAHRLLTQDNVHSHNDFLLAILTRCQILVSTP' A
#
# COMPACT_ATOMS: atom_id res chain seq x y z
N MET A 1 7.94 -1.17 18.97
CA MET A 1 6.52 -1.17 18.53
C MET A 1 6.05 0.18 17.97
N ALA A 2 6.53 1.34 18.47
CA ALA A 2 6.19 2.66 17.95
C ALA A 2 6.79 2.98 16.55
N THR A 3 8.02 2.54 16.28
CA THR A 3 8.74 2.80 15.02
C THR A 3 7.97 2.32 13.79
N PHE A 4 7.40 1.11 13.83
CA PHE A 4 6.65 0.55 12.70
C PHE A 4 5.31 1.24 12.43
N VAL A 5 4.78 2.07 13.36
CA VAL A 5 3.50 2.79 13.13
C VAL A 5 3.89 3.99 12.29
N SER A 6 4.97 4.65 12.70
CA SER A 6 5.60 5.72 11.95
C SER A 6 5.99 5.27 10.54
N GLU A 7 6.48 4.04 10.34
CA GLU A 7 6.86 3.55 9.01
C GLU A 7 5.65 3.33 8.09
N LEU A 8 4.57 2.74 8.61
CA LEU A 8 3.34 2.58 7.82
C LEU A 8 2.71 3.94 7.48
N GLU A 9 2.63 4.86 8.43
CA GLU A 9 2.09 6.20 8.18
C GLU A 9 2.97 7.00 7.21
N ALA A 10 4.30 6.87 7.29
CA ALA A 10 5.23 7.49 6.34
C ALA A 10 5.05 6.91 4.93
N ALA A 11 5.01 5.59 4.78
CA ALA A 11 4.80 4.95 3.48
C ALA A 11 3.45 5.34 2.86
N LYS A 12 2.40 5.40 3.68
CA LYS A 12 1.06 5.86 3.26
C LYS A 12 1.08 7.31 2.79
N LYS A 13 1.77 8.19 3.51
CA LYS A 13 1.92 9.60 3.13
C LYS A 13 2.64 9.74 1.79
N ASN A 14 3.81 9.11 1.65
CA ASN A 14 4.61 9.15 0.42
C ASN A 14 3.81 8.63 -0.78
N LEU A 15 3.09 7.52 -0.60
CA LEU A 15 2.23 6.97 -1.64
C LEU A 15 1.07 7.92 -2.01
N SER A 16 0.46 8.58 -1.02
CA SER A 16 -0.61 9.55 -1.27
C SER A 16 -0.10 10.75 -2.07
N GLU A 17 1.11 11.23 -1.76
CA GLU A 17 1.76 12.32 -2.50
C GLU A 17 2.10 11.89 -3.93
N ALA A 18 2.63 10.68 -4.11
CA ALA A 18 2.96 10.09 -5.41
C ALA A 18 1.73 9.87 -6.32
N LEU A 19 0.58 9.53 -5.73
CA LEU A 19 -0.68 9.30 -6.45
C LEU A 19 -1.39 10.60 -6.84
N GLY A 20 -1.21 11.68 -6.08
CA GLY A 20 -1.91 12.95 -6.30
C GLY A 20 -3.43 12.74 -6.40
N ASP A 21 -4.03 13.16 -7.52
CA ASP A 21 -5.48 13.06 -7.75
C ASP A 21 -6.00 11.62 -7.82
N ASN A 22 -5.14 10.65 -8.14
CA ASN A 22 -5.48 9.23 -8.26
C ASN A 22 -5.64 8.52 -6.89
N VAL A 23 -5.35 9.22 -5.79
CA VAL A 23 -5.33 8.65 -4.44
C VAL A 23 -6.63 7.94 -4.04
N LYS A 24 -7.79 8.49 -4.45
CA LYS A 24 -9.10 7.89 -4.16
C LYS A 24 -9.30 6.54 -4.85
N GLN A 25 -8.87 6.44 -6.11
CA GLN A 25 -8.99 5.21 -6.90
C GLN A 25 -8.08 4.12 -6.34
N TYR A 26 -6.84 4.47 -5.98
CA TYR A 26 -5.93 3.53 -5.35
C TYR A 26 -6.51 2.93 -4.06
N TRP A 27 -7.07 3.75 -3.16
CA TRP A 27 -7.69 3.24 -1.93
C TRP A 27 -8.93 2.39 -2.18
N ALA A 28 -9.69 2.68 -3.24
CA ALA A 28 -10.80 1.83 -3.65
C ALA A 28 -10.28 0.44 -4.09
N ASN A 29 -9.21 0.40 -4.89
CA ASN A 29 -8.59 -0.85 -5.33
C ASN A 29 -7.97 -1.63 -4.17
N LEU A 30 -7.31 -0.95 -3.23
CA LEU A 30 -6.80 -1.57 -2.00
C LEU A 30 -7.93 -2.24 -1.21
N LYS A 31 -9.09 -1.58 -1.09
CA LYS A 31 -10.28 -2.14 -0.44
C LYS A 31 -10.83 -3.36 -1.18
N LEU A 32 -10.81 -3.37 -2.51
CA LEU A 32 -11.21 -4.52 -3.31
C LEU A 32 -10.25 -5.71 -3.11
N TRP A 33 -8.95 -5.45 -3.11
CA TRP A 33 -7.92 -6.46 -2.86
C TRP A 33 -8.04 -7.07 -1.45
N PHE A 34 -8.20 -6.25 -0.41
CA PHE A 34 -8.44 -6.74 0.95
C PHE A 34 -9.72 -7.58 1.08
N LYS A 35 -10.74 -7.29 0.27
CA LYS A 35 -11.98 -8.07 0.19
C LYS A 35 -11.90 -9.28 -0.73
N GLN A 36 -10.71 -9.58 -1.27
CA GLN A 36 -10.45 -10.65 -2.23
C GLN A 36 -11.37 -10.56 -3.46
N LYS A 37 -11.71 -9.33 -3.89
CA LYS A 37 -12.50 -9.07 -5.10
C LYS A 37 -11.64 -8.94 -6.35
N ILE A 38 -10.37 -8.62 -6.17
CA ILE A 38 -9.33 -8.62 -7.20
C ILE A 38 -8.08 -9.32 -6.65
N SER A 39 -7.28 -9.93 -7.52
CA SER A 39 -6.02 -10.56 -7.16
C SER A 39 -4.93 -9.54 -6.81
N LYS A 40 -3.79 -10.01 -6.30
CA LYS A 40 -2.62 -9.16 -6.07
C LYS A 40 -2.10 -8.61 -7.40
N GLU A 41 -2.03 -9.45 -8.43
CA GLU A 41 -1.57 -9.08 -9.77
C GLU A 41 -2.48 -8.00 -10.38
N GLU A 42 -3.80 -8.15 -10.24
CA GLU A 42 -4.76 -7.14 -10.70
C GLU A 42 -4.60 -5.81 -9.96
N PHE A 43 -4.37 -5.86 -8.64
CA PHE A 43 -4.13 -4.66 -7.84
C PHE A 43 -2.82 -3.96 -8.24
N ASP A 44 -1.75 -4.71 -8.49
CA ASP A 44 -0.44 -4.19 -8.87
C ASP A 44 -0.47 -3.53 -10.24
N LEU A 45 -1.15 -4.16 -11.20
CA LEU A 45 -1.35 -3.61 -12.54
C LEU A 45 -2.09 -2.27 -12.47
N GLU A 46 -3.11 -2.17 -11.62
CA GLU A 46 -3.85 -0.93 -11.46
C GLU A 46 -3.04 0.13 -10.70
N ALA A 47 -2.24 -0.25 -9.70
CA ALA A 47 -1.30 0.64 -9.05
C ALA A 47 -0.27 1.23 -10.04
N HIS A 48 0.27 0.41 -10.94
CA HIS A 48 1.18 0.84 -12.00
C HIS A 48 0.52 1.80 -13.01
N ARG A 49 -0.81 1.74 -13.19
CA ARG A 49 -1.54 2.70 -14.04
C ARG A 49 -1.76 4.04 -13.36
N LEU A 50 -1.91 4.04 -12.04
CA LEU A 50 -2.19 5.24 -11.24
C LEU A 50 -0.91 6.00 -10.86
N LEU A 51 0.23 5.31 -10.83
CA LEU A 51 1.55 5.85 -10.51
C LEU A 51 2.38 6.08 -11.77
N THR A 52 3.27 7.08 -11.72
CA THR A 52 4.35 7.21 -12.70
C THR A 52 5.40 6.12 -12.46
N GLN A 53 6.17 5.78 -13.49
CA GLN A 53 7.22 4.76 -13.40
C GLN A 53 8.22 5.04 -12.27
N ASP A 54 8.56 6.30 -12.04
CA ASP A 54 9.48 6.72 -10.98
C ASP A 54 8.90 6.50 -9.57
N ASN A 55 7.58 6.44 -9.44
CA ASN A 55 6.88 6.37 -8.15
C ASN A 55 6.29 5.00 -7.82
N VAL A 56 6.43 4.00 -8.70
CA VAL A 56 5.92 2.63 -8.47
C VAL A 56 6.46 2.02 -7.18
N HIS A 57 7.70 2.36 -6.79
CA HIS A 57 8.31 1.88 -5.55
C HIS A 57 7.46 2.24 -4.31
N SER A 58 6.77 3.37 -4.30
CA SER A 58 5.93 3.80 -3.16
C SER A 58 4.76 2.83 -2.89
N HIS A 59 4.24 2.15 -3.92
CA HIS A 59 3.24 1.09 -3.75
C HIS A 59 3.83 -0.13 -3.03
N ASN A 60 5.04 -0.55 -3.43
CA ASN A 60 5.73 -1.69 -2.84
C ASN A 60 6.12 -1.41 -1.39
N ASP A 61 6.65 -0.22 -1.11
CA ASP A 61 7.03 0.21 0.24
C ASP A 61 5.82 0.22 1.18
N PHE A 62 4.67 0.69 0.70
CA PHE A 62 3.43 0.68 1.47
C PHE A 62 2.93 -0.74 1.75
N LEU A 63 2.95 -1.62 0.76
CA LEU A 63 2.58 -3.03 0.94
C LEU A 63 3.52 -3.76 1.90
N LEU A 64 4.82 -3.52 1.79
CA LEU A 64 5.81 -4.09 2.69
C LEU A 64 5.57 -3.62 4.13
N ALA A 65 5.26 -2.34 4.33
CA ALA A 65 4.92 -1.80 5.64
C ALA A 65 3.65 -2.44 6.22
N ILE A 66 2.61 -2.68 5.41
CA ILE A 66 1.41 -3.42 5.83
C ILE A 66 1.76 -4.84 6.25
N LEU A 67 2.48 -5.58 5.41
CA LEU A 67 2.79 -7.00 5.65
C LEU A 67 3.68 -7.16 6.89
N THR A 68 4.68 -6.30 7.05
CA THR A 68 5.55 -6.27 8.23
C THR A 68 4.73 -6.02 9.49
N ARG A 69 3.77 -5.08 9.43
CA ARG A 69 2.83 -4.80 10.52
C ARG A 69 1.97 -6.01 10.87
N CYS A 70 1.40 -6.68 9.87
CA CYS A 70 0.62 -7.89 10.07
C CYS A 70 1.45 -9.04 10.67
N GLN A 71 2.67 -9.26 10.18
CA GLN A 71 3.56 -10.30 10.73
C GLN A 71 3.89 -10.06 12.19
N ILE A 72 4.16 -8.83 12.61
CA ILE A 72 4.38 -8.49 14.02
C ILE A 72 3.15 -8.84 14.86
N LEU A 73 1.96 -8.48 14.41
CA LEU A 73 0.71 -8.77 15.14
C LEU A 73 0.47 -10.27 15.33
N VAL A 74 0.81 -11.08 14.33
CA VAL A 74 0.70 -12.54 14.38
C VAL A 74 1.81 -13.18 15.23
N SER A 75 2.97 -12.52 15.35
CA SER A 75 4.14 -13.06 16.05
C SER A 75 4.19 -12.71 17.55
N THR A 76 3.37 -11.77 18.02
CA THR A 76 3.14 -11.56 19.45
C THR A 76 2.21 -12.65 20.00
N PRO A 77 2.63 -13.46 20.99
CA PRO A 77 1.79 -14.50 21.61
C PRO A 77 0.58 -13.94 22.36
#